data_AF-A0A5J4VLU7-F1
#
_entry.id   AF-A0A5J4VLU7-F1
#
_cell.length_a   1.000
_cell.length_b   1.000
_cell.length_c   1.000
_cell.angle_alpha   90.00
_cell.angle_beta   90.00
_cell.angle_gamma   90.00
#
_symmetry.space_group_name_H-M   'P 1'
#
loop_
_entity.id
_entity.type
_entity.pdbx_description
1 polymer ?
#
loop_
_entity_poly.entity_id
_entity_poly.type
_entity_poly.pdbx_seq_one_letter_code
_entity_poly.pdbx_strand_id
1 'polypeptide(L)'
;RPRINDIYNRNPFETHKTGYKYDALGNPQAYMKIDAPIGSKKQTKMKKNYIPTSQLIATSTAQEKLAQNLSGKPKKKKAKK
;
A
#
# COMPACT_ATOMS: atom_id res chain seq x y z
N ARG A 1 -12.91 9.71 -31.99
CA ARG A 1 -12.22 9.36 -30.72
C ARG A 1 -11.17 10.42 -30.46
N PRO A 2 -11.20 11.15 -29.34
CA PRO A 2 -10.20 12.18 -29.08
C PRO A 2 -8.83 11.53 -28.82
N ARG A 3 -7.76 12.26 -29.18
CA ARG A 3 -6.37 11.78 -29.17
C ARG A 3 -5.92 11.55 -27.72
N ILE A 4 -5.51 10.32 -27.40
CA ILE A 4 -5.01 9.88 -26.08
C ILE A 4 -3.54 10.36 -25.91
N ASN A 5 -3.27 11.65 -26.09
CA ASN A 5 -1.90 12.17 -26.15
C ASN A 5 -1.50 13.09 -24.99
N ASP A 6 -2.11 12.93 -23.81
CA ASP A 6 -1.61 13.52 -22.57
C ASP A 6 -0.64 12.61 -21.80
N ILE A 7 -0.18 11.52 -22.42
CA ILE A 7 0.78 10.58 -21.81
C ILE A 7 2.13 11.28 -21.54
N TYR A 8 2.50 12.30 -22.32
CA TYR A 8 3.79 12.98 -22.21
C TYR A 8 3.93 13.92 -21.00
N ASN A 9 2.83 14.35 -20.38
CA ASN A 9 2.87 15.22 -19.18
C ASN A 9 2.77 14.43 -17.86
N ARG A 10 2.77 13.10 -17.92
CA ARG A 10 2.79 12.25 -16.72
C ARG A 10 4.23 11.96 -16.33
N ASN A 11 4.79 12.83 -15.51
CA ASN A 11 6.04 12.53 -14.85
C ASN A 11 5.76 11.51 -13.71
N PRO A 12 6.34 10.29 -13.72
CA PRO A 12 6.03 9.26 -12.74
C PRO A 12 6.52 9.59 -11.32
N PHE A 13 7.46 10.53 -11.19
CA PHE A 13 7.99 10.98 -9.92
C PHE A 13 7.92 12.50 -9.80
N GLU A 14 7.70 12.96 -8.57
CA GLU A 14 7.76 14.38 -8.24
C GLU A 14 9.17 14.90 -8.50
N THR A 15 9.32 15.80 -9.48
CA THR A 15 10.63 16.37 -9.83
C THR A 15 10.75 17.75 -9.22
N HIS A 16 11.71 17.91 -8.33
CA HIS A 16 11.99 19.19 -7.70
C HIS A 16 12.85 20.07 -8.61
N LYS A 17 12.57 21.38 -8.64
CA LYS A 17 13.43 22.32 -9.36
C LYS A 17 14.79 22.38 -8.66
N THR A 18 15.88 22.30 -9.41
CA THR A 18 17.25 22.46 -8.87
C THR A 18 17.78 23.86 -9.17
N GLY A 19 18.83 24.28 -8.46
CA GLY A 19 19.50 25.55 -8.71
C GLY A 19 20.81 25.70 -7.96
N TYR A 20 21.49 26.82 -8.18
CA TYR A 20 22.71 27.21 -7.46
C TYR A 20 22.43 28.40 -6.55
N LYS A 21 23.02 28.38 -5.36
CA LYS A 21 23.09 29.50 -4.42
C LYS A 21 24.54 29.81 -4.13
N TYR A 22 24.86 31.03 -3.74
CA TYR A 22 26.20 31.39 -3.31
C TYR A 22 26.29 31.33 -1.79
N ASP A 23 27.36 30.73 -1.26
CA ASP A 23 27.69 30.80 0.16
C ASP A 23 28.23 32.21 0.53
N ALA A 24 28.53 32.46 1.80
CA ALA A 24 29.06 33.75 2.26
C ALA A 24 30.43 34.09 1.66
N LEU A 25 31.15 33.10 1.10
CA LEU A 25 32.44 33.23 0.45
C LEU A 25 32.31 33.38 -1.08
N GLY A 26 31.08 33.35 -1.62
CA GLY A 26 30.82 33.47 -3.05
C GLY A 26 31.01 32.18 -3.84
N ASN A 27 31.03 31.01 -3.21
CA ASN A 27 31.13 29.72 -3.91
C ASN A 27 29.73 29.21 -4.32
N PRO A 28 29.58 28.67 -5.55
CA PRO A 28 28.31 28.09 -5.99
C PRO A 28 28.03 26.76 -5.28
N GLN A 29 26.98 26.73 -4.50
CA GLN A 29 26.43 25.56 -3.84
C GLN A 29 25.15 25.09 -4.54
N ALA A 30 25.15 23.83 -4.99
CA ALA A 30 23.96 23.21 -5.54
C ALA A 30 22.90 22.99 -4.44
N TYR A 31 21.64 23.27 -4.75
CA TYR A 31 20.53 23.03 -3.84
C TYR A 31 19.25 22.62 -4.58
N MET A 32 18.38 21.91 -3.87
CA MET A 32 17.04 21.57 -4.35
C MET A 32 16.04 22.62 -3.85
N LYS A 33 15.25 23.20 -4.78
CA LYS A 33 14.08 24.00 -4.44
C LYS A 33 12.98 23.04 -4.04
N ILE A 34 12.89 22.78 -2.75
CA ILE A 34 11.71 22.15 -2.18
C ILE A 34 10.65 23.25 -2.21
N ASP A 35 9.81 23.26 -3.24
CA ASP A 35 8.60 24.07 -3.20
C ASP A 35 7.87 23.66 -1.90
N ALA A 36 7.52 24.64 -1.06
CA ALA A 36 6.82 24.39 0.21
C ALA A 36 5.73 23.34 -0.05
N PRO A 37 5.58 22.31 0.81
CA PRO A 37 4.81 21.12 0.47
C PRO A 37 3.45 21.52 -0.08
N ILE A 38 3.28 21.44 -1.39
CA ILE A 38 2.00 21.68 -2.05
C ILE A 38 1.16 20.49 -1.64
N GLY A 39 0.38 20.74 -0.60
CA GLY A 39 -0.24 19.71 0.18
C GLY A 39 0.69 19.24 1.30
N SER A 40 0.40 19.73 2.51
CA SER A 40 -0.03 18.77 3.51
C SER A 40 -0.88 17.75 2.75
N LYS A 41 -0.34 16.54 2.54
CA LYS A 41 -1.16 15.44 2.07
C LYS A 41 -2.19 15.31 3.16
N LYS A 42 -3.30 16.08 3.07
CA LYS A 42 -4.56 15.82 3.74
C LYS A 42 -4.63 14.34 3.57
N GLN A 43 -4.54 13.59 4.67
CA GLN A 43 -4.74 12.17 4.60
C GLN A 43 -6.07 12.04 3.91
N THR A 44 -6.04 11.80 2.60
CA THR A 44 -7.22 11.47 1.87
C THR A 44 -7.64 10.24 2.65
N LYS A 45 -8.75 10.33 3.38
CA LYS A 45 -9.41 9.16 3.95
C LYS A 45 -9.85 8.34 2.75
N MET A 46 -8.90 7.80 2.00
CA MET A 46 -9.12 6.69 1.12
C MET A 46 -9.64 5.64 2.08
N LYS A 47 -10.89 5.26 1.90
CA LYS A 47 -11.51 4.17 2.63
C LYS A 47 -10.71 2.92 2.29
N LYS A 48 -9.62 2.69 3.02
CA LYS A 48 -8.83 1.47 2.91
C LYS A 48 -9.68 0.43 3.60
N ASN A 49 -10.13 -0.58 2.87
CA ASN A 49 -10.74 -1.80 3.43
C ASN A 49 -9.63 -2.62 4.12
N TYR A 50 -8.91 -2.00 5.05
CA TYR A 50 -7.84 -2.62 5.79
C TYR A 50 -8.46 -3.57 6.80
N ILE A 51 -8.20 -4.86 6.62
CA ILE A 51 -8.60 -5.89 7.57
C ILE A 51 -7.42 -6.11 8.51
N PRO A 52 -7.56 -5.84 9.83
CA PRO A 52 -6.49 -6.09 10.78
C PRO A 52 -6.09 -7.56 10.81
N THR A 53 -4.80 -7.82 11.03
CA THR A 53 -4.27 -9.19 11.16
C THR A 53 -4.98 -9.99 12.25
N SER A 54 -5.37 -9.36 13.35
CA SER A 54 -6.15 -9.99 14.43
C SER A 54 -7.50 -10.54 13.94
N GLN A 55 -8.18 -9.83 13.03
CA GLN A 55 -9.43 -10.28 12.43
C GLN A 55 -9.21 -11.47 11.49
N LEU A 56 -8.09 -11.52 10.76
CA LEU A 56 -7.72 -12.67 9.93
C LEU A 56 -7.45 -13.92 10.78
N ILE A 57 -6.72 -13.78 11.88
CA ILE A 57 -6.43 -14.90 12.79
C ILE A 57 -7.73 -15.41 13.44
N ALA A 58 -8.58 -14.49 13.92
CA ALA A 58 -9.86 -14.86 14.53
C ALA A 58 -10.76 -15.63 13.55
N THR A 59 -10.87 -15.18 12.30
CA THR A 59 -11.69 -15.86 11.28
C THR A 59 -11.13 -17.23 10.90
N SER A 60 -9.80 -17.37 10.78
CA SER A 60 -9.14 -18.66 10.53
C SER A 60 -9.45 -19.68 11.62
N THR A 61 -9.32 -19.31 12.89
CA THR A 61 -9.57 -20.22 14.02
C THR A 61 -11.04 -20.62 14.12
N ALA A 62 -11.98 -19.72 13.80
CA ALA A 62 -13.40 -20.01 13.77
C ALA A 62 -13.77 -20.99 12.64
N GLN A 63 -13.20 -20.82 11.45
CA GLN A 63 -13.38 -21.73 10.33
C GLN A 63 -12.83 -23.13 10.62
N GLU A 64 -11.66 -23.22 11.26
CA GLU A 64 -11.06 -24.49 11.67
C GLU A 64 -11.96 -25.25 12.65
N LYS A 65 -12.47 -24.59 13.69
CA LYS A 65 -13.41 -25.20 14.65
C LYS A 65 -14.69 -25.67 13.97
N LEU A 66 -15.23 -24.88 13.05
CA LEU A 66 -16.41 -25.26 12.29
C LEU A 66 -16.13 -26.47 11.38
N ALA A 67 -14.98 -26.51 10.72
CA ALA A 67 -14.58 -27.65 9.89
C ALA A 67 -14.43 -28.93 10.72
N GLN A 68 -13.86 -28.86 11.93
CA GLN A 68 -13.77 -30.01 12.85
C GLN A 68 -15.14 -30.54 13.28
N ASN A 69 -16.09 -29.63 13.52
CA ASN A 69 -17.46 -30.00 13.88
C ASN A 69 -18.23 -30.61 12.70
N LEU A 70 -17.97 -30.15 11.48
CA LEU A 70 -18.61 -30.66 10.26
C LEU A 70 -17.93 -31.91 9.70
N SER A 71 -16.64 -32.11 9.94
CA SER A 71 -15.95 -33.35 9.61
C SER A 71 -16.43 -34.43 10.57
N GLY A 72 -17.54 -35.06 10.22
CA GLY A 72 -18.08 -36.19 10.97
C GLY A 72 -16.99 -37.22 11.22
N LYS A 73 -16.86 -37.68 12.47
CA LYS A 73 -15.90 -38.74 12.85
C LYS A 73 -15.97 -39.87 11.82
N PRO A 74 -14.86 -40.27 11.18
CA PRO A 74 -14.89 -41.42 10.30
C PRO A 74 -15.33 -42.63 11.13
N LYS A 75 -16.51 -43.19 10.80
CA LYS A 75 -16.93 -44.47 11.36
C LYS A 75 -15.85 -45.47 10.93
N LYS A 76 -15.01 -45.90 11.88
CA LYS A 76 -14.06 -47.00 11.68
C LYS A 76 -14.86 -48.19 11.15
N LYS A 77 -14.81 -48.44 9.84
CA LYS A 77 -15.34 -49.69 9.28
C LYS A 77 -14.44 -50.78 9.85
N LYS A 78 -14.99 -51.60 10.75
CA LYS A 78 -14.31 -52.81 11.19
C LYS A 78 -14.07 -53.65 9.92
N ALA A 79 -12.81 -53.90 9.60
CA ALA A 79 -12.46 -54.88 8.58
C ALA A 79 -13.07 -56.22 9.01
N LYS A 80 -13.94 -56.78 8.18
CA LYS A 80 -14.37 -58.17 8.36
C LYS A 80 -13.16 -59.05 8.04
N LYS A 81 -12.93 -60.01 8.95
CA LYS A 81 -11.87 -61.03 8.93
C LYS A 81 -11.76 -61.70 7.57
#